data_AF-A0A8T7AE59-F1
#
_entry.id   AF-A0A8T7AE59-F1
#
_cell.length_a   1.000
_cell.length_b   1.000
_cell.length_c   1.000
_cell.angle_alpha   90.00
_cell.angle_beta   90.00
_cell.angle_gamma   90.00
#
_symmetry.space_group_name_H-M   'P 1'
#
loop_
_entity.id
_entity.type
_entity.pdbx_description
1 polymer ?
#
loop_
_entity_poly.entity_id
_entity_poly.type
_entity_poly.pdbx_seq_one_letter_code
_entity_poly.pdbx_strand_id
1 'polypeptide(L)'
;MHHLSVKTLCIVLLSTLALSFSVLTQAKESGKTETAAEFVKRIQEEGQKLAEEIEAAFWVRSTYITKDTAILAAKAGERSLEFESKMVNQAKKFKGTKMDESTARAIELMLRGSSAPAPDDPEARAELAQILTDMQGQYGAGKYCDKDGENCRELQELEAVLADSRDYDELLDVWQGWRTVSPAYRKQYQRFVELANEGAKTFGYSNLGDLWKAGYDMETEAFTVEARRLWEQVKPFYEELHCHVRAKLSEQYGA
;
A
#
# COMPACT_ATOMS: atom_id res chain seq x y z
N MET A 1 -15.61 37.26 -97.09
CA MET A 1 -15.21 38.30 -96.11
C MET A 1 -14.22 37.63 -95.16
N HIS A 2 -12.94 37.64 -95.56
CA HIS A 2 -11.79 38.29 -94.88
C HIS A 2 -11.46 37.66 -93.52
N HIS A 3 -10.25 37.27 -93.13
CA HIS A 3 -8.88 37.09 -93.67
C HIS A 3 -8.09 36.35 -92.55
N LEU A 4 -6.95 35.71 -92.88
CA LEU A 4 -5.67 35.55 -92.14
C LEU A 4 -5.62 35.72 -90.59
N SER A 5 -4.72 35.16 -89.77
CA SER A 5 -3.56 34.25 -89.81
C SER A 5 -2.85 34.39 -88.42
N VAL A 6 -1.92 33.47 -88.09
CA VAL A 6 -0.73 33.66 -87.21
C VAL A 6 -0.84 33.53 -85.65
N LYS A 7 -0.21 32.43 -85.18
CA LYS A 7 0.74 32.22 -84.04
C LYS A 7 0.38 32.50 -82.56
N THR A 8 1.03 31.67 -81.70
CA THR A 8 1.62 31.94 -80.36
C THR A 8 1.04 30.98 -79.30
N LEU A 9 1.69 29.85 -78.98
CA LEU A 9 2.79 29.63 -78.02
C LEU A 9 2.25 29.02 -76.71
N CYS A 10 2.61 27.76 -76.41
CA CYS A 10 3.09 27.33 -75.09
C CYS A 10 3.51 25.85 -75.12
N ILE A 11 4.81 25.66 -74.96
CA ILE A 11 5.55 24.40 -74.80
C ILE A 11 5.54 24.06 -73.30
N VAL A 12 5.17 22.83 -72.92
CA VAL A 12 5.79 22.16 -71.76
C VAL A 12 6.00 20.68 -72.09
N LEU A 13 7.27 20.31 -72.16
CA LEU A 13 7.81 19.00 -72.46
C LEU A 13 7.70 18.05 -71.25
N LEU A 14 7.39 16.79 -71.56
CA LEU A 14 7.66 15.61 -70.74
C LEU A 14 9.17 15.33 -70.65
N SER A 15 9.52 14.67 -69.54
CA SER A 15 10.49 13.56 -69.40
C SER A 15 11.82 13.81 -68.69
N THR A 16 12.10 12.85 -67.80
CA THR A 16 13.36 12.47 -67.14
C THR A 16 13.78 13.22 -65.86
N LEU A 17 13.52 12.61 -64.71
CA LEU A 17 14.51 12.58 -63.63
C LEU A 17 14.47 11.22 -62.92
N ALA A 18 15.66 10.68 -62.72
CA ALA A 18 15.97 9.31 -62.37
C ALA A 18 15.53 8.92 -60.95
N LEU A 19 15.33 7.61 -60.80
CA LEU A 19 15.18 6.90 -59.54
C LEU A 19 16.34 7.22 -58.58
N SER A 20 16.07 8.07 -57.60
CA SER A 20 16.74 8.02 -56.30
C SER A 20 15.89 7.12 -55.41
N PHE A 21 16.13 5.81 -55.47
CA PHE A 21 15.65 4.89 -54.43
C PHE A 21 16.48 5.17 -53.17
N SER A 22 16.13 6.24 -52.46
CA SER A 22 16.49 6.39 -51.06
C SER A 22 15.81 5.24 -50.34
N VAL A 23 16.61 4.22 -50.03
CA VAL A 23 16.28 3.20 -49.03
C VAL A 23 15.95 3.97 -47.76
N LEU A 24 14.66 4.22 -47.53
CA LEU A 24 14.11 4.37 -46.20
C LEU A 24 14.32 3.02 -45.52
N THR A 25 15.53 2.82 -45.02
CA THR A 25 15.78 1.97 -43.86
C THR A 25 14.95 2.59 -42.76
N GLN A 26 13.68 2.21 -42.70
CA GLN A 26 12.88 2.35 -41.52
C GLN A 26 13.58 1.46 -40.50
N ALA A 27 14.48 2.08 -39.73
CA ALA A 27 14.98 1.52 -38.50
C ALA A 27 13.73 1.22 -37.68
N LYS A 28 13.31 -0.04 -37.73
CA LYS A 28 12.45 -0.64 -36.72
C LYS A 28 13.22 -0.40 -35.44
N GLU A 29 12.86 0.62 -34.68
CA GLU A 29 13.24 0.71 -33.27
C GLU A 29 12.76 -0.61 -32.66
N SER A 30 13.66 -1.58 -32.58
CA SER A 30 13.49 -2.68 -31.67
C SER A 30 13.56 -2.04 -30.30
N GLY A 31 12.41 -1.61 -29.77
CA GLY A 31 12.28 -1.08 -28.43
C GLY A 31 12.96 -2.07 -27.50
N LYS A 32 14.16 -1.71 -27.04
CA LYS A 32 14.98 -2.59 -26.23
C LYS A 32 14.21 -2.78 -24.93
N THR A 33 13.68 -3.98 -24.72
CA THR A 33 12.97 -4.29 -23.48
C THR A 33 14.00 -4.19 -22.35
N GLU A 34 13.68 -3.37 -21.35
CA GLU A 34 14.48 -3.20 -20.15
C GLU A 34 14.84 -4.56 -19.53
N THR A 35 16.09 -4.74 -19.13
CA THR A 35 16.52 -5.95 -18.39
C THR A 35 16.01 -5.91 -16.95
N ALA A 36 15.93 -7.07 -16.27
CA ALA A 36 15.49 -7.11 -14.87
C ALA A 36 16.35 -6.23 -13.94
N ALA A 37 17.67 -6.18 -14.17
CA ALA A 37 18.58 -5.35 -13.38
C ALA A 37 18.39 -3.84 -13.66
N GLU A 38 18.16 -3.46 -14.91
CA GLU A 38 17.83 -2.06 -15.26
C GLU A 38 16.48 -1.65 -14.64
N PHE A 39 15.48 -2.53 -14.66
CA PHE A 39 14.18 -2.34 -14.02
C PHE A 39 14.32 -2.11 -12.51
N VAL A 40 15.04 -2.99 -11.81
CA VAL A 40 15.26 -2.87 -10.36
C VAL A 40 15.92 -1.54 -10.03
N LYS A 41 16.98 -1.18 -10.78
CA LYS A 41 17.67 0.10 -10.60
C LYS A 41 16.73 1.29 -10.79
N ARG A 42 15.93 1.29 -11.87
CA ARG A 42 15.00 2.38 -12.17
C ARG A 42 13.92 2.53 -11.08
N ILE A 43 13.29 1.42 -10.66
CA ILE A 43 12.29 1.43 -9.58
C ILE A 43 12.89 1.95 -8.28
N GLN A 44 14.14 1.59 -7.96
CA GLN A 44 14.81 2.12 -6.78
C GLN A 44 15.02 3.64 -6.87
N GLU A 45 15.47 4.15 -8.01
CA GLU A 45 15.67 5.60 -8.22
C GLU A 45 14.34 6.38 -8.21
N GLU A 46 13.29 5.86 -8.85
CA GLU A 46 11.95 6.45 -8.83
C GLU A 46 11.35 6.42 -7.43
N GLY A 47 11.46 5.29 -6.73
CA GLY A 47 10.95 5.10 -5.37
C GLY A 47 11.64 6.00 -4.35
N GLN A 48 12.97 6.17 -4.44
CA GLN A 48 13.71 7.07 -3.55
C GLN A 48 13.27 8.53 -3.71
N LYS A 49 13.06 8.99 -4.95
CA LYS A 49 12.56 10.35 -5.19
C LYS A 49 11.16 10.55 -4.66
N LEU A 50 10.29 9.54 -4.83
CA LEU A 50 8.91 9.60 -4.32
C LEU A 50 8.86 9.54 -2.79
N ALA A 51 9.78 8.79 -2.16
CA ALA A 51 9.84 8.61 -0.71
C ALA A 51 10.01 9.95 0.03
N GLU A 52 10.80 10.89 -0.48
CA GLU A 52 11.00 12.20 0.16
C GLU A 52 9.68 12.94 0.42
N GLU A 53 8.79 12.98 -0.59
CA GLU A 53 7.48 13.62 -0.48
C GLU A 53 6.55 12.84 0.45
N ILE A 54 6.51 11.50 0.29
CA ILE A 54 5.66 10.60 1.09
C ILE A 54 6.01 10.72 2.57
N GLU A 55 7.28 10.58 2.91
CA GLU A 55 7.77 10.59 4.28
C GLU A 55 7.50 11.94 4.94
N ALA A 56 7.72 13.05 4.24
CA ALA A 56 7.40 14.37 4.75
C ALA A 56 5.90 14.52 5.06
N ALA A 57 5.02 14.08 4.14
CA ALA A 57 3.57 14.17 4.33
C ALA A 57 3.08 13.32 5.52
N PHE A 58 3.55 12.08 5.63
CA PHE A 58 3.17 11.20 6.74
C PHE A 58 3.79 11.62 8.08
N TRP A 59 5.00 12.19 8.08
CA TRP A 59 5.63 12.73 9.28
C TRP A 59 4.85 13.94 9.83
N VAL A 60 4.50 14.90 8.97
CA VAL A 60 3.70 16.06 9.35
C VAL A 60 2.32 15.63 9.85
N ARG A 61 1.68 14.64 9.22
CA ARG A 61 0.42 14.06 9.72
C ARG A 61 0.57 13.42 11.08
N SER A 62 1.66 12.69 11.32
CA SER A 62 1.89 12.00 12.59
C SER A 62 2.14 12.96 13.75
N THR A 63 2.71 14.14 13.45
CA THR A 63 3.01 15.18 14.45
C THR A 63 1.90 16.22 14.58
N TYR A 64 1.03 16.35 13.59
CA TYR A 64 -0.13 17.23 13.57
C TYR A 64 -1.34 16.51 12.99
N ILE A 65 -2.17 15.91 13.84
CA ILE A 65 -3.38 15.18 13.40
C ILE A 65 -4.52 16.19 13.14
N THR A 66 -4.50 16.85 11.97
CA THR A 66 -5.50 17.85 11.56
C THR A 66 -6.18 17.50 10.23
N LYS A 67 -7.26 18.20 9.85
CA LYS A 67 -7.90 17.95 8.54
C LYS A 67 -6.96 18.24 7.37
N ASP A 68 -6.16 19.30 7.47
CA ASP A 68 -5.29 19.73 6.38
C ASP A 68 -4.16 18.71 6.14
N THR A 69 -3.53 18.23 7.22
CA THR A 69 -2.47 17.21 7.10
C THR A 69 -3.02 15.85 6.67
N ALA A 70 -4.31 15.55 6.95
CA ALA A 70 -4.98 14.37 6.42
C ALA A 70 -5.08 14.42 4.89
N ILE A 71 -5.44 15.57 4.31
CA ILE A 71 -5.51 15.75 2.86
C ILE A 71 -4.14 15.51 2.22
N LEU A 72 -3.08 16.06 2.80
CA LEU A 72 -1.71 15.90 2.31
C LEU A 72 -1.27 14.42 2.36
N ALA A 73 -1.45 13.76 3.51
CA ALA A 73 -1.07 12.37 3.70
C ALA A 73 -1.89 11.42 2.80
N ALA A 74 -3.20 11.63 2.66
CA ALA A 74 -4.03 10.81 1.78
C ALA A 74 -3.59 10.93 0.31
N LYS A 75 -3.25 12.14 -0.14
CA LYS A 75 -2.75 12.35 -1.51
C LYS A 75 -1.37 11.75 -1.74
N ALA A 76 -0.47 11.83 -0.76
CA ALA A 76 0.83 11.16 -0.83
C ALA A 76 0.68 9.63 -0.81
N GLY A 77 -0.22 9.10 0.02
CA GLY A 77 -0.57 7.68 0.07
C GLY A 77 -1.14 7.17 -1.25
N GLU A 78 -2.01 7.94 -1.91
CA GLU A 78 -2.53 7.60 -3.24
C GLU A 78 -1.40 7.45 -4.28
N ARG A 79 -0.43 8.38 -4.28
CA ARG A 79 0.77 8.30 -5.15
C ARG A 79 1.63 7.08 -4.81
N SER A 80 1.81 6.78 -3.53
CA SER A 80 2.55 5.61 -3.05
C SER A 80 1.93 4.31 -3.56
N LEU A 81 0.61 4.15 -3.38
CA LEU A 81 -0.14 2.99 -3.83
C LEU A 81 -0.11 2.86 -5.37
N GLU A 82 -0.18 3.99 -6.10
CA GLU A 82 -0.11 3.95 -7.56
C GLU A 82 1.26 3.47 -8.04
N PHE A 83 2.32 3.99 -7.44
CA PHE A 83 3.69 3.57 -7.71
C PHE A 83 3.88 2.08 -7.42
N GLU A 84 3.41 1.61 -6.27
CA GLU A 84 3.48 0.20 -5.87
C GLU A 84 2.75 -0.72 -6.86
N SER A 85 1.49 -0.42 -7.20
CA SER A 85 0.73 -1.22 -8.17
C SER A 85 1.42 -1.26 -9.54
N LYS A 86 1.96 -0.13 -10.02
CA LYS A 86 2.73 -0.08 -11.28
C LYS A 86 4.02 -0.89 -11.20
N MET A 87 4.75 -0.78 -10.10
CA MET A 87 5.98 -1.52 -9.84
C MET A 87 5.69 -3.03 -9.87
N VAL A 88 4.69 -3.49 -9.12
CA VAL A 88 4.31 -4.91 -9.04
C VAL A 88 3.87 -5.44 -10.41
N ASN A 89 3.02 -4.69 -11.13
CA ASN A 89 2.57 -5.09 -12.46
C ASN A 89 3.71 -5.19 -13.50
N GLN A 90 4.76 -4.38 -13.36
CA GLN A 90 5.97 -4.51 -14.17
C GLN A 90 6.85 -5.67 -13.71
N ALA A 91 7.05 -5.82 -12.39
CA ALA A 91 7.87 -6.88 -11.79
C ALA A 91 7.40 -8.28 -12.19
N LYS A 92 6.09 -8.50 -12.31
CA LYS A 92 5.50 -9.77 -12.77
C LYS A 92 6.05 -10.27 -14.10
N LYS A 93 6.44 -9.35 -15.01
CA LYS A 93 6.98 -9.70 -16.34
C LYS A 93 8.36 -10.38 -16.25
N PHE A 94 9.07 -10.19 -15.15
CA PHE A 94 10.39 -10.77 -14.91
C PHE A 94 10.33 -12.09 -14.13
N LYS A 95 9.13 -12.54 -13.70
CA LYS A 95 8.97 -13.81 -12.99
C LYS A 95 9.45 -14.99 -13.84
N GLY A 96 10.33 -15.81 -13.29
CA GLY A 96 10.90 -16.98 -13.98
C GLY A 96 11.94 -16.65 -15.07
N THR A 97 12.29 -15.37 -15.25
CA THR A 97 13.40 -15.00 -16.14
C THR A 97 14.75 -15.22 -15.47
N LYS A 98 15.77 -15.59 -16.25
CA LYS A 98 17.12 -15.82 -15.71
C LYS A 98 17.77 -14.48 -15.37
N MET A 99 18.18 -14.30 -14.12
CA MET A 99 18.87 -13.11 -13.60
C MET A 99 19.83 -13.49 -12.47
N ASP A 100 20.65 -12.57 -12.00
CA ASP A 100 21.47 -12.79 -10.80
C ASP A 100 20.61 -12.86 -9.53
N GLU A 101 21.15 -13.46 -8.48
CA GLU A 101 20.41 -13.71 -7.23
C GLU A 101 19.89 -12.43 -6.57
N SER A 102 20.64 -11.32 -6.65
CA SER A 102 20.25 -10.07 -6.02
C SER A 102 19.10 -9.39 -6.75
N THR A 103 19.14 -9.39 -8.09
CA THR A 103 18.02 -8.93 -8.93
C THR A 103 16.79 -9.80 -8.72
N ALA A 104 16.94 -11.14 -8.67
CA ALA A 104 15.83 -12.05 -8.40
C ALA A 104 15.19 -11.75 -7.04
N ARG A 105 16.01 -11.55 -6.01
CA ARG A 105 15.51 -11.20 -4.67
C ARG A 105 14.77 -9.86 -4.67
N ALA A 106 15.28 -8.85 -5.35
CA ALA A 106 14.63 -7.54 -5.44
C ALA A 106 13.23 -7.66 -6.09
N ILE A 107 13.12 -8.40 -7.20
CA ILE A 107 11.83 -8.66 -7.86
C ILE A 107 10.85 -9.38 -6.92
N GLU A 108 11.30 -10.43 -6.24
CA GLU A 108 10.44 -11.17 -5.28
C GLU A 108 9.94 -10.26 -4.15
N LEU A 109 10.78 -9.37 -3.62
CA LEU A 109 10.38 -8.40 -2.61
C LEU A 109 9.34 -7.40 -3.14
N MET A 110 9.49 -6.93 -4.40
CA MET A 110 8.49 -6.06 -5.03
C MET A 110 7.13 -6.77 -5.19
N LEU A 111 7.12 -8.07 -5.50
CA LEU A 111 5.89 -8.83 -5.74
C LEU A 111 5.08 -9.11 -4.46
N ARG A 112 5.69 -9.08 -3.29
CA ARG A 112 5.06 -9.49 -2.02
C ARG A 112 5.17 -8.48 -0.88
N GLY A 113 5.78 -7.32 -1.13
CA GLY A 113 6.13 -6.35 -0.09
C GLY A 113 4.98 -5.46 0.40
N SER A 114 3.80 -5.54 -0.21
CA SER A 114 2.69 -4.64 0.10
C SER A 114 1.96 -5.02 1.38
N SER A 115 1.79 -4.04 2.27
CA SER A 115 0.98 -4.17 3.49
C SER A 115 -0.51 -3.86 3.24
N ALA A 116 -0.82 -3.07 2.21
CA ALA A 116 -2.18 -2.69 1.82
C ALA A 116 -2.25 -2.55 0.29
N PRO A 117 -2.22 -3.68 -0.46
CA PRO A 117 -2.18 -3.65 -1.92
C PRO A 117 -3.43 -2.97 -2.46
N ALA A 118 -3.25 -1.97 -3.31
CA ALA A 118 -4.36 -1.26 -3.93
C ALA A 118 -4.89 -2.00 -5.16
N PRO A 119 -6.21 -1.94 -5.41
CA PRO A 119 -6.77 -2.25 -6.72
C PRO A 119 -6.14 -1.38 -7.83
N ASP A 120 -6.17 -1.88 -9.08
CA ASP A 120 -5.68 -1.11 -10.23
C ASP A 120 -6.56 0.12 -10.53
N ASP A 121 -7.85 0.04 -10.16
CA ASP A 121 -8.82 1.12 -10.34
C ASP A 121 -8.39 2.40 -9.56
N PRO A 122 -8.26 3.56 -10.24
CA PRO A 122 -7.83 4.78 -9.59
C PRO A 122 -8.75 5.28 -8.49
N GLU A 123 -10.07 5.13 -8.62
CA GLU A 123 -11.03 5.60 -7.62
C GLU A 123 -10.96 4.73 -6.36
N ALA A 124 -10.93 3.40 -6.53
CA ALA A 124 -10.76 2.44 -5.45
C ALA A 124 -9.41 2.61 -4.72
N ARG A 125 -8.34 2.95 -5.45
CA ARG A 125 -7.03 3.26 -4.86
C ARG A 125 -7.05 4.55 -4.05
N ALA A 126 -7.69 5.61 -4.57
CA ALA A 126 -7.86 6.87 -3.83
C ALA A 126 -8.72 6.66 -2.58
N GLU A 127 -9.78 5.86 -2.68
CA GLU A 127 -10.63 5.46 -1.55
C GLU A 127 -9.80 4.72 -0.48
N LEU A 128 -8.97 3.75 -0.89
CA LEU A 128 -8.10 3.02 0.02
C LEU A 128 -7.11 3.96 0.75
N ALA A 129 -6.46 4.87 0.03
CA ALA A 129 -5.53 5.84 0.62
C ALA A 129 -6.21 6.73 1.67
N GLN A 130 -7.43 7.20 1.36
CA GLN A 130 -8.25 8.00 2.26
C GLN A 130 -8.64 7.21 3.51
N ILE A 131 -9.16 5.98 3.33
CA ILE A 131 -9.56 5.10 4.43
C ILE A 131 -8.40 4.84 5.38
N LEU A 132 -7.22 4.50 4.88
CA LEU A 132 -6.03 4.24 5.71
C LEU A 132 -5.64 5.47 6.53
N THR A 133 -5.59 6.63 5.88
CA THR A 133 -5.22 7.91 6.54
C THR A 133 -6.25 8.33 7.60
N ASP A 134 -7.53 8.12 7.32
CA ASP A 134 -8.63 8.48 8.22
C ASP A 134 -8.72 7.54 9.42
N MET A 135 -8.56 6.23 9.24
CA MET A 135 -8.55 5.28 10.35
C MET A 135 -7.37 5.55 11.29
N GLN A 136 -6.17 5.78 10.76
CA GLN A 136 -5.00 6.15 11.56
C GLN A 136 -5.25 7.45 12.34
N GLY A 137 -5.83 8.45 11.69
CA GLY A 137 -6.17 9.73 12.31
C GLY A 137 -7.21 9.60 13.43
N GLN A 138 -8.27 8.83 13.20
CA GLN A 138 -9.32 8.61 14.19
C GLN A 138 -8.82 7.85 15.42
N TYR A 139 -7.94 6.86 15.22
CA TYR A 139 -7.28 6.18 16.33
C TYR A 139 -6.37 7.15 17.10
N GLY A 140 -5.50 7.87 16.40
CA GLY A 140 -4.51 8.77 17.02
C GLY A 140 -5.11 9.99 17.71
N ALA A 141 -6.26 10.47 17.26
CA ALA A 141 -7.01 11.55 17.91
C ALA A 141 -8.11 11.05 18.87
N GLY A 142 -8.17 9.74 19.11
CA GLY A 142 -9.17 9.13 19.98
C GLY A 142 -9.06 9.63 21.42
N LYS A 143 -10.20 9.93 22.03
CA LYS A 143 -10.31 10.35 23.43
C LYS A 143 -11.50 9.66 24.09
N TYR A 144 -11.38 9.44 25.39
CA TYR A 144 -12.50 9.06 26.25
C TYR A 144 -12.72 10.15 27.29
N CYS A 145 -13.96 10.61 27.42
CA CYS A 145 -14.34 11.60 28.43
C CYS A 145 -15.22 10.95 29.50
N ASP A 146 -15.10 11.41 30.72
CA ASP A 146 -16.00 11.04 31.81
C ASP A 146 -17.46 11.43 31.52
N LYS A 147 -18.38 10.99 32.41
CA LYS A 147 -19.83 11.18 32.23
C LYS A 147 -20.26 12.63 32.09
N ASP A 148 -19.54 13.54 32.75
CA ASP A 148 -19.82 14.97 32.75
C ASP A 148 -19.16 15.68 31.55
N GLY A 149 -18.28 14.98 30.81
CA GLY A 149 -17.58 15.49 29.63
C GLY A 149 -16.47 16.49 29.96
N GLU A 150 -16.12 16.64 31.24
CA GLU A 150 -15.18 17.64 31.72
C GLU A 150 -13.74 17.11 31.66
N ASN A 151 -13.54 15.80 31.84
CA ASN A 151 -12.22 15.18 31.83
C ASN A 151 -12.08 14.20 30.67
N CYS A 152 -11.55 14.69 29.54
CA CYS A 152 -11.20 13.88 28.39
C CYS A 152 -9.73 13.44 28.44
N ARG A 153 -9.50 12.14 28.32
CA ARG A 153 -8.17 11.52 28.33
C ARG A 153 -7.83 10.91 26.97
N GLU A 154 -6.60 11.11 26.54
CA GLU A 154 -6.00 10.46 25.37
C GLU A 154 -5.48 9.05 25.72
N LEU A 155 -5.12 8.26 24.70
CA LEU A 155 -4.71 6.86 24.86
C LEU A 155 -3.62 6.68 25.94
N GLN A 156 -2.58 7.51 25.92
CA GLN A 156 -1.43 7.40 26.84
C GLN A 156 -1.85 7.63 28.30
N GLU A 157 -2.82 8.52 28.54
CA GLU A 157 -3.35 8.78 29.88
C GLU A 157 -4.23 7.60 30.35
N LEU A 158 -5.01 7.01 29.45
CA LEU A 158 -5.80 5.80 29.75
C LEU A 158 -4.92 4.57 30.00
N GLU A 159 -3.82 4.44 29.24
CA GLU A 159 -2.81 3.39 29.44
C GLU A 159 -2.15 3.51 30.82
N ALA A 160 -1.84 4.72 31.27
CA ALA A 160 -1.29 4.96 32.61
C ALA A 160 -2.26 4.48 33.71
N VAL A 161 -3.56 4.73 33.56
CA VAL A 161 -4.59 4.20 34.49
C VAL A 161 -4.58 2.68 34.48
N LEU A 162 -4.58 2.05 33.30
CA LEU A 162 -4.56 0.59 33.19
C LEU A 162 -3.30 -0.05 33.80
N ALA A 163 -2.17 0.66 33.77
CA ALA A 163 -0.91 0.19 34.34
C ALA A 163 -0.87 0.31 35.88
N ASP A 164 -1.31 1.46 36.41
CA ASP A 164 -1.06 1.83 37.80
C ASP A 164 -2.25 1.60 38.72
N SER A 165 -3.48 1.74 38.22
CA SER A 165 -4.68 1.58 39.04
C SER A 165 -4.88 0.13 39.47
N ARG A 166 -5.41 -0.03 40.68
CA ARG A 166 -5.87 -1.31 41.23
C ARG A 166 -7.34 -1.24 41.66
N ASP A 167 -8.06 -0.22 41.17
CA ASP A 167 -9.51 -0.11 41.31
C ASP A 167 -10.17 -0.80 40.11
N TYR A 168 -10.98 -1.83 40.37
CA TYR A 168 -11.65 -2.59 39.31
C TYR A 168 -12.60 -1.73 38.47
N ASP A 169 -13.36 -0.86 39.12
CA ASP A 169 -14.38 -0.05 38.43
C ASP A 169 -13.71 1.03 37.59
N GLU A 170 -12.61 1.62 38.06
CA GLU A 170 -11.80 2.56 37.27
C GLU A 170 -11.18 1.87 36.04
N LEU A 171 -10.58 0.68 36.22
CA LEU A 171 -10.01 -0.11 35.12
C LEU A 171 -11.07 -0.49 34.09
N LEU A 172 -12.26 -0.88 34.54
CA LEU A 172 -13.39 -1.23 33.66
C LEU A 172 -13.88 -0.01 32.87
N ASP A 173 -14.03 1.13 33.54
CA ASP A 173 -14.49 2.38 32.94
C ASP A 173 -13.55 2.82 31.81
N VAL A 174 -12.23 2.89 32.06
CA VAL A 174 -11.27 3.29 31.02
C VAL A 174 -11.16 2.27 29.88
N TRP A 175 -11.26 0.97 30.18
CA TRP A 175 -11.22 -0.10 29.18
C TRP A 175 -12.43 -0.06 28.23
N GLN A 176 -13.62 0.19 28.79
CA GLN A 176 -14.86 0.33 28.04
C GLN A 176 -14.87 1.64 27.27
N GLY A 177 -14.45 2.71 27.95
CA GLY A 177 -14.33 4.05 27.40
C GLY A 177 -13.46 4.10 26.16
N TRP A 178 -12.24 3.55 26.20
CA TRP A 178 -11.37 3.49 25.02
C TRP A 178 -12.00 2.69 23.87
N ARG A 179 -12.74 1.61 24.17
CA ARG A 179 -13.43 0.82 23.14
C ARG A 179 -14.52 1.57 22.40
N THR A 180 -15.00 2.71 22.92
CA THR A 180 -15.94 3.58 22.20
C THR A 180 -15.31 4.36 21.04
N VAL A 181 -13.98 4.37 20.91
CA VAL A 181 -13.26 5.01 19.79
C VAL A 181 -13.42 4.21 18.48
N SER A 182 -13.37 2.87 18.56
CA SER A 182 -13.38 2.00 17.37
C SER A 182 -14.68 1.90 16.56
N PRO A 183 -15.90 1.99 17.14
CA PRO A 183 -17.14 1.94 16.38
C PRO A 183 -17.24 2.94 15.23
N ALA A 184 -16.65 4.13 15.38
CA ALA A 184 -16.71 5.21 14.40
C ALA A 184 -16.13 4.80 13.04
N TYR A 185 -15.04 4.04 13.03
CA TYR A 185 -14.34 3.61 11.81
C TYR A 185 -14.57 2.14 11.43
N ARG A 186 -15.52 1.44 12.08
CA ARG A 186 -15.83 0.03 11.75
C ARG A 186 -16.15 -0.16 10.26
N LYS A 187 -16.96 0.73 9.67
CA LYS A 187 -17.34 0.65 8.24
C LYS A 187 -16.12 0.84 7.32
N GLN A 188 -15.22 1.75 7.69
CA GLN A 188 -13.98 1.97 6.96
C GLN A 188 -13.08 0.73 7.02
N TYR A 189 -13.00 0.06 8.17
CA TYR A 189 -12.22 -1.18 8.29
C TYR A 189 -12.79 -2.31 7.41
N GLN A 190 -14.11 -2.45 7.35
CA GLN A 190 -14.75 -3.42 6.45
C GLN A 190 -14.41 -3.11 4.98
N ARG A 191 -14.51 -1.83 4.59
CA ARG A 191 -14.19 -1.40 3.24
C ARG A 191 -12.71 -1.56 2.89
N PHE A 192 -11.81 -1.28 3.84
CA PHE A 192 -10.38 -1.57 3.73
C PHE A 192 -10.15 -3.05 3.40
N VAL A 193 -10.79 -3.98 4.13
CA VAL A 193 -10.64 -5.41 3.89
C VAL A 193 -11.11 -5.80 2.48
N GLU A 194 -12.19 -5.22 1.98
CA GLU A 194 -12.66 -5.46 0.61
C GLU A 194 -11.62 -5.01 -0.42
N LEU A 195 -11.20 -3.75 -0.35
CA LEU A 195 -10.26 -3.12 -1.29
C LEU A 195 -8.89 -3.81 -1.27
N ALA A 196 -8.35 -4.08 -0.08
CA ALA A 196 -7.05 -4.73 0.05
C ALA A 196 -7.09 -6.20 -0.40
N ASN A 197 -8.21 -6.91 -0.25
CA ASN A 197 -8.36 -8.25 -0.82
C ASN A 197 -8.46 -8.22 -2.35
N GLU A 198 -9.11 -7.20 -2.93
CA GLU A 198 -9.12 -6.99 -4.37
C GLU A 198 -7.71 -6.71 -4.90
N GLY A 199 -6.96 -5.80 -4.26
CA GLY A 199 -5.56 -5.54 -4.60
C GLY A 199 -4.66 -6.76 -4.44
N ALA A 200 -4.84 -7.56 -3.39
CA ALA A 200 -4.09 -8.81 -3.20
C ALA A 200 -4.31 -9.80 -4.36
N LYS A 201 -5.52 -9.89 -4.91
CA LYS A 201 -5.83 -10.69 -6.10
C LYS A 201 -5.12 -10.16 -7.33
N THR A 202 -5.11 -8.84 -7.52
CA THR A 202 -4.29 -8.23 -8.58
C THR A 202 -2.84 -8.63 -8.42
N PHE A 203 -2.30 -8.71 -7.21
CA PHE A 203 -0.91 -9.09 -6.93
C PHE A 203 -0.64 -10.59 -7.09
N GLY A 204 -1.68 -11.41 -7.29
CA GLY A 204 -1.57 -12.85 -7.52
C GLY A 204 -1.79 -13.73 -6.28
N TYR A 205 -2.36 -13.16 -5.21
CA TYR A 205 -2.67 -13.86 -3.96
C TYR A 205 -4.18 -14.04 -3.80
N SER A 206 -4.63 -15.07 -3.08
CA SER A 206 -6.06 -15.33 -2.89
C SER A 206 -6.76 -14.24 -2.06
N ASN A 207 -6.04 -13.67 -1.09
CA ASN A 207 -6.49 -12.64 -0.15
C ASN A 207 -5.28 -11.92 0.49
N LEU A 208 -5.56 -10.86 1.24
CA LEU A 208 -4.55 -10.04 1.93
C LEU A 208 -3.72 -10.85 2.94
N GLY A 209 -4.35 -11.77 3.67
CA GLY A 209 -3.65 -12.62 4.64
C GLY A 209 -2.62 -13.54 3.99
N ASP A 210 -2.92 -14.08 2.81
CA ASP A 210 -1.99 -14.91 2.05
C ASP A 210 -0.78 -14.10 1.55
N LEU A 211 -1.00 -12.87 1.09
CA LEU A 211 0.06 -11.92 0.73
C LEU A 211 0.96 -11.63 1.95
N TRP A 212 0.39 -11.31 3.12
CA TRP A 212 1.18 -11.03 4.32
C TRP A 212 2.01 -12.24 4.78
N LYS A 213 1.43 -13.46 4.70
CA LYS A 213 2.15 -14.69 5.03
C LYS A 213 3.30 -14.97 4.04
N ALA A 214 3.18 -14.57 2.77
CA ALA A 214 4.23 -14.73 1.78
C ALA A 214 5.50 -13.92 2.08
N GLY A 215 5.40 -12.88 2.93
CA GLY A 215 6.56 -12.12 3.43
C GLY A 215 7.59 -12.96 4.20
N TYR A 216 7.20 -14.15 4.68
CA TYR A 216 8.06 -15.05 5.46
C TYR A 216 8.93 -15.99 4.62
N ASP A 217 8.97 -15.85 3.28
CA ASP A 217 9.72 -16.76 2.41
C ASP A 217 9.26 -18.24 2.52
N MET A 218 7.97 -18.44 2.84
CA MET A 218 7.39 -19.76 3.07
C MET A 218 6.04 -19.88 2.38
N GLU A 219 5.67 -21.11 2.01
CA GLU A 219 4.32 -21.43 1.58
C GLU A 219 3.31 -21.04 2.68
N THR A 220 2.21 -20.44 2.28
CA THR A 220 1.20 -19.88 3.18
C THR A 220 0.63 -20.89 4.18
N GLU A 221 0.44 -22.15 3.75
CA GLU A 221 -0.03 -23.23 4.64
C GLU A 221 1.06 -23.65 5.62
N ALA A 222 2.32 -23.75 5.16
CA ALA A 222 3.46 -24.09 6.01
C ALA A 222 3.66 -23.06 7.13
N PHE A 223 3.48 -21.76 6.83
CA PHE A 223 3.47 -20.71 7.85
C PHE A 223 2.43 -20.97 8.95
N THR A 224 1.21 -21.33 8.55
CA THR A 224 0.09 -21.56 9.49
C THR A 224 0.35 -22.77 10.38
N VAL A 225 0.90 -23.85 9.82
CA VAL A 225 1.31 -25.04 10.56
C VAL A 225 2.42 -24.70 11.56
N GLU A 226 3.44 -23.96 11.11
CA GLU A 226 4.59 -23.61 11.95
C GLU A 226 4.20 -22.67 13.10
N ALA A 227 3.39 -21.64 12.83
CA ALA A 227 2.87 -20.74 13.86
C ALA A 227 2.09 -21.50 14.95
N ARG A 228 1.25 -22.47 14.56
CA ARG A 228 0.53 -23.33 15.51
C ARG A 228 1.47 -24.24 16.30
N ARG A 229 2.47 -24.84 15.64
CA ARG A 229 3.48 -25.69 16.31
C ARG A 229 4.25 -24.91 17.38
N LEU A 230 4.61 -23.66 17.10
CA LEU A 230 5.27 -22.77 18.06
C LEU A 230 4.34 -22.37 19.21
N TRP A 231 3.08 -22.06 18.91
CA TRP A 231 2.06 -21.81 19.95
C TRP A 231 1.91 -22.99 20.90
N GLU A 232 1.77 -24.22 20.40
CA GLU A 232 1.63 -25.42 21.25
C GLU A 232 2.86 -25.69 22.13
N GLN A 233 4.05 -25.18 21.79
CA GLN A 233 5.23 -25.25 22.66
C GLN A 233 5.19 -24.21 23.80
N VAL A 234 4.66 -23.02 23.54
CA VAL A 234 4.52 -21.95 24.54
C VAL A 234 3.33 -22.19 25.46
N LYS A 235 2.28 -22.83 24.93
CA LYS A 235 0.98 -23.00 25.58
C LYS A 235 1.05 -23.59 26.99
N PRO A 236 1.81 -24.67 27.29
CA PRO A 236 1.88 -25.19 28.67
C PRO A 236 2.40 -24.15 29.67
N PHE A 237 3.42 -23.37 29.29
CA PHE A 237 3.92 -22.28 30.13
C PHE A 237 2.90 -21.16 30.27
N TYR A 238 2.24 -20.78 29.16
CA TYR A 238 1.20 -19.75 29.17
C TYR A 238 0.02 -20.16 30.07
N GLU A 239 -0.42 -21.41 30.03
CA GLU A 239 -1.52 -21.93 30.85
C GLU A 239 -1.18 -21.87 32.35
N GLU A 240 0.03 -22.29 32.75
CA GLU A 240 0.50 -22.18 34.14
C GLU A 240 0.60 -20.71 34.58
N LEU A 241 1.17 -19.84 33.75
CA LEU A 241 1.25 -18.40 34.02
C LEU A 241 -0.15 -17.79 34.15
N HIS A 242 -1.05 -18.10 33.23
CA HIS A 242 -2.44 -17.64 33.26
C HIS A 242 -3.14 -18.11 34.54
N CYS A 243 -2.99 -19.37 34.93
CA CYS A 243 -3.55 -19.91 36.17
C CYS A 243 -3.00 -19.21 37.41
N HIS A 244 -1.69 -18.98 37.47
CA HIS A 244 -1.06 -18.27 38.57
C HIS A 244 -1.56 -16.82 38.67
N VAL A 245 -1.53 -16.07 37.55
CA VAL A 245 -1.98 -14.68 37.51
C VAL A 245 -3.46 -14.58 37.85
N ARG A 246 -4.31 -15.47 37.35
CA ARG A 246 -5.73 -15.53 37.71
C ARG A 246 -5.92 -15.70 39.22
N ALA A 247 -5.19 -16.63 39.85
CA ALA A 247 -5.26 -16.82 41.30
C ALA A 247 -4.85 -15.56 42.07
N LYS A 248 -3.78 -14.89 41.64
CA LYS A 248 -3.34 -13.61 42.22
C LYS A 248 -4.32 -12.47 42.02
N LEU A 249 -4.97 -12.39 40.86
CA LEU A 249 -6.03 -11.42 40.62
C LEU A 249 -7.26 -11.69 41.51
N SER A 250 -7.65 -12.95 41.71
CA SER A 250 -8.74 -13.31 42.64
C SER A 250 -8.42 -12.94 44.10
N GLU A 251 -7.17 -13.06 44.54
CA GLU A 251 -6.74 -12.58 45.87
C GLU A 251 -6.93 -11.06 46.04
N GLN A 252 -6.75 -10.27 44.97
CA GLN A 252 -6.82 -8.80 45.01
C GLN A 252 -8.24 -8.27 44.78
N TYR A 253 -8.94 -8.78 43.77
CA TYR A 253 -10.21 -8.24 43.29
C TYR A 253 -11.44 -9.04 43.75
N GLY A 254 -11.25 -10.17 44.43
CA GLY A 254 -12.33 -11.11 44.73
C GLY A 254 -12.60 -12.08 43.58
N ALA A 255 -13.37 -13.13 43.88
CA ALA A 255 -13.76 -14.19 42.94
C ALA A 255 -15.19 -13.98 42.43
#